data_AF-A0A2W0BCC4-F1
#
_entry.id   AF-A0A2W0BCC4-F1
#
_cell.length_a   1.000
_cell.length_b   1.000
_cell.length_c   1.000
_cell.angle_alpha   90.00
_cell.angle_beta   90.00
_cell.angle_gamma   90.00
#
_symmetry.space_group_name_H-M   'P 1'
#
loop_
_entity.id
_entity.type
_entity.pdbx_description
1 polymer ?
#
loop_
_entity_poly.entity_id
_entity_poly.type
_entity_poly.pdbx_seq_one_letter_code
_entity_poly.pdbx_strand_id
1 'polypeptide(L)' 'MHYLPTLRLFFDGGVSNDYRLNGHRVEFRTNEGPWRILDDSDLAIHFRFDTEVARWLRRYSLEANPYGSNAR' A
#
# COMPACT_ATOMS: atom_id res chain seq x y z
N MET A 1 -6.57 -16.48 -10.88
CA MET A 1 -6.81 -15.41 -9.88
C MET A 1 -5.46 -15.00 -9.34
N HIS A 2 -4.97 -13.80 -9.67
CA HIS A 2 -3.72 -13.30 -9.09
C HIS A 2 -4.03 -12.69 -7.73
N TYR A 3 -3.48 -13.27 -6.67
CA TYR A 3 -3.53 -12.68 -5.34
C TYR A 3 -2.65 -11.44 -5.34
N LEU A 4 -3.27 -10.27 -5.10
CA LEU A 4 -2.54 -9.03 -4.93
C LEU A 4 -2.13 -8.88 -3.46
N PRO A 5 -0.89 -8.47 -3.16
CA PRO A 5 -0.50 -8.10 -1.81
C PRO A 5 -1.50 -7.08 -1.26
N THR A 6 -2.06 -7.36 -0.09
CA THR A 6 -3.14 -6.57 0.50
C THR A 6 -2.85 -6.29 1.96
N LEU A 7 -3.15 -5.07 2.42
CA LEU A 7 -3.16 -4.65 3.81
C LEU A 7 -4.59 -4.22 4.17
N ARG A 8 -5.12 -4.79 5.25
CA ARG A 8 -6.39 -4.38 5.83
C ARG A 8 -6.17 -3.77 7.19
N LEU A 9 -6.60 -2.52 7.36
CA LEU A 9 -6.57 -1.79 8.63
C LEU A 9 -7.99 -1.65 9.16
N PHE A 10 -8.18 -1.94 10.44
CA PHE A 10 -9.46 -1.83 11.12
C PHE A 10 -9.45 -0.63 12.06
N PHE A 11 -10.58 0.07 12.11
CA PHE A 11 -10.82 1.24 12.94
C PHE A 11 -12.12 1.07 13.72
N ASP A 12 -12.28 1.91 14.75
CA ASP A 12 -13.49 1.90 15.56
C ASP A 12 -14.76 2.12 14.73
N GLY A 13 -15.86 1.50 15.16
CA GLY A 13 -17.15 1.57 14.45
C GLY A 13 -17.27 0.61 13.26
N GLY A 14 -16.37 -0.38 13.13
CA GLY A 14 -16.45 -1.38 12.07
C GLY A 14 -15.97 -0.87 10.70
N VAL A 15 -15.28 0.27 10.68
CA VAL A 15 -14.67 0.81 9.46
C VAL A 15 -13.35 0.09 9.20
N SER A 16 -13.13 -0.29 7.95
CA SER A 16 -11.88 -0.85 7.47
C SER A 16 -11.39 -0.10 6.25
N ASN A 17 -10.08 0.06 6.16
CA ASN A 17 -9.41 0.51 4.96
C ASN A 17 -8.60 -0.64 4.38
N ASP A 18 -8.89 -0.99 3.13
CA ASP A 18 -8.13 -1.95 2.37
C ASP A 18 -7.18 -1.23 1.42
N TYR A 19 -5.94 -1.68 1.39
CA TYR A 19 -4.91 -1.25 0.45
C TYR A 19 -4.42 -2.48 -0.31
N ARG A 20 -4.16 -2.35 -1.61
CA ARG A 20 -3.55 -3.42 -2.40
C ARG A 20 -2.53 -2.88 -3.40
N LEU A 21 -1.52 -3.70 -3.69
CA LEU A 21 -0.54 -3.42 -4.74
C LEU A 21 -1.02 -4.03 -6.06
N ASN A 22 -1.27 -3.18 -7.04
CA ASN A 22 -1.58 -3.58 -8.41
C ASN A 22 -0.47 -3.08 -9.34
N GLY A 23 0.55 -3.92 -9.55
CA GLY A 23 1.79 -3.53 -10.21
C GLY A 23 2.52 -2.44 -9.43
N HIS A 24 2.74 -1.27 -10.04
CA HIS A 24 3.39 -0.12 -9.41
C HIS A 24 2.42 0.87 -8.75
N ARG A 25 1.14 0.52 -8.67
CA ARG A 25 0.09 1.40 -8.12
C ARG A 25 -0.42 0.84 -6.80
N VAL A 26 -0.65 1.75 -5.86
CA VAL A 26 -1.38 1.44 -4.63
C VAL A 26 -2.85 1.77 -4.89
N GLU A 27 -3.71 0.80 -4.69
CA GLU A 27 -5.15 1.00 -4.72
C GLU A 27 -5.70 0.92 -3.30
N PHE A 28 -6.75 1.70 -3.05
CA PHE A 28 -7.38 1.86 -1.75
C PHE A 28 -8.89 1.77 -1.87
N ARG A 29 -9.55 1.23 -0.85
CA ARG A 29 -10.98 1.39 -0.62
C ARG A 29 -11.29 1.41 0.87
N THR A 30 -12.45 1.96 1.21
CA THR A 30 -13.05 1.84 2.54
C THR A 30 -14.15 0.79 2.51
N ASN A 31 -14.11 -0.16 3.44
CA ASN A 31 -15.04 -1.28 3.53
C ASN A 31 -15.16 -2.02 2.18
N GLU A 32 -16.39 -2.21 1.70
CA GLU A 32 -16.72 -2.83 0.41
C GLU A 32 -16.88 -1.80 -0.72
N GLY A 33 -16.39 -0.58 -0.51
CA GLY A 33 -16.44 0.50 -1.50
C GLY A 33 -15.61 0.23 -2.76
N PRO A 34 -15.72 1.11 -3.76
CA PRO A 34 -14.95 0.99 -4.99
C PRO A 34 -13.45 1.21 -4.73
N TRP A 35 -12.62 0.46 -5.45
CA TRP A 35 -11.18 0.69 -5.47
C TRP A 35 -10.86 1.99 -6.20
N ARG A 36 -10.02 2.83 -5.59
CA ARG A 36 -9.43 4.02 -6.20
C ARG A 36 -7.91 3.94 -6.12
N ILE A 37 -7.24 4.54 -7.10
CA ILE A 37 -5.78 4.66 -7.07
C ILE A 37 -5.43 5.73 -6.04
N LEU A 38 -4.48 5.42 -5.15
CA LEU A 38 -3.88 6.39 -4.26
C LEU A 38 -2.83 7.18 -5.03
N ASP A 39 -2.93 8.51 -5.04
CA ASP A 39 -1.98 9.35 -5.76
C ASP A 39 -0.69 9.61 -4.95
N ASP A 40 0.29 10.26 -5.59
CA ASP A 40 1.60 10.53 -4.98
C ASP A 40 1.49 11.44 -3.75
N SER A 41 0.49 12.33 -3.69
CA SER A 41 0.28 13.24 -2.56
C SER A 41 -0.24 12.48 -1.34
N ASP A 42 -1.21 11.58 -1.55
CA ASP A 42 -1.73 10.68 -0.52
C ASP A 42 -0.64 9.73 0.00
N LEU A 43 0.17 9.17 -0.91
CA LEU A 43 1.29 8.32 -0.52
C LEU A 43 2.33 9.10 0.30
N ALA A 44 2.65 10.33 -0.11
CA ALA A 44 3.58 11.18 0.62
C ALA A 44 3.12 11.43 2.07
N ILE A 45 1.81 11.59 2.31
CA ILE A 45 1.25 11.71 3.66
C ILE A 45 1.56 10.45 4.49
N HIS A 46 1.32 9.25 3.94
CA HIS A 46 1.63 8.01 4.64
C HIS A 46 3.10 7.89 5.01
N PHE A 47 4.01 8.21 4.08
CA PHE A 47 5.46 8.17 4.35
C PHE A 47 5.90 9.23 5.34
N ARG A 48 5.32 10.44 5.28
CA ARG A 48 5.62 11.53 6.22
C ARG A 48 5.25 11.20 7.66
N PHE A 49 4.16 10.48 7.87
CA PHE A 49 3.69 10.10 9.20
C PHE A 49 4.07 8.66 9.61
N ASP A 50 4.90 7.98 8.80
CA ASP A 50 5.32 6.58 9.01
C ASP A 50 4.15 5.65 9.40
N THR A 51 3.05 5.74 8.64
CA THR A 51 1.86 4.93 8.91
C THR A 51 2.11 3.45 8.66
N GLU A 52 1.20 2.59 9.12
CA GLU A 52 1.25 1.16 8.81
C GLU A 52 1.26 0.87 7.31
N VAL A 53 0.60 1.72 6.52
CA VAL A 53 0.64 1.66 5.05
C VAL A 53 2.06 1.91 4.54
N ALA A 54 2.76 2.94 5.03
CA ALA A 54 4.15 3.19 4.63
C ALA A 54 5.07 2.03 5.01
N ARG A 55 4.94 1.49 6.22
CA ARG A 55 5.73 0.33 6.69
C ARG A 55 5.45 -0.92 5.87
N TRP A 56 4.19 -1.14 5.50
CA TRP A 56 3.80 -2.20 4.58
C TRP A 56 4.42 -1.99 3.20
N LEU A 57 4.28 -0.80 2.60
CA LEU A 57 4.86 -0.49 1.30
C LEU A 57 6.38 -0.66 1.29
N ARG A 58 7.11 -0.23 2.33
CA ARG A 58 8.57 -0.44 2.42
C ARG A 58 8.95 -1.93 2.33
N ARG A 59 8.18 -2.84 2.93
CA ARG A 59 8.44 -4.29 2.84
C ARG A 59 8.31 -4.80 1.42
N TYR A 60 7.27 -4.37 0.71
CA TYR A 60 7.04 -4.80 -0.68
C TYR A 60 7.89 -4.04 -1.71
N SER A 61 8.34 -2.81 -1.43
CA SER A 61 9.34 -2.12 -2.25
C SER A 61 10.73 -2.76 -2.12
N LEU A 62 11.06 -3.30 -0.94
CA LEU A 62 12.28 -4.10 -0.74
C LEU A 62 12.18 -5.45 -1.45
N GLU A 63 11.00 -6.09 -1.46
CA GLU A 63 10.76 -7.34 -2.21
C GLU A 63 10.66 -7.13 -3.74
N ALA A 64 10.20 -5.96 -4.20
CA ALA A 64 10.26 -5.57 -5.61
C ALA A 64 11.69 -5.26 -6.08
N ASN A 65 12.65 -5.27 -5.15
CA ASN A 65 14.05 -5.02 -5.42
C ASN A 65 14.96 -6.16 -4.92
N PRO A 66 14.87 -7.38 -5.51
CA PRO A 66 15.84 -8.42 -5.23
C PRO A 66 17.23 -8.15 -5.86
N TYR A 67 17.39 -7.05 -6.63
CA TYR A 67 18.62 -6.72 -7.37
C TYR A 67 19.01 -5.23 -7.40
N GLY A 68 18.58 -4.42 -6.43
CA GLY A 68 18.96 -3.00 -6.37
C GLY A 68 20.24 -2.72 -5.60
N SER A 69 21.18 -3.65 -5.72
CA SER A 69 22.60 -3.39 -5.54
C SER A 69 23.33 -4.19 -6.61
N ASN A 70 23.21 -3.72 -7.85
CA ASN A 70 24.29 -3.84 -8.81
C ASN A 70 24.53 -2.48 -9.47
N ALA A 71 25.81 -2.09 -9.44
CA ALA A 71 26.46 -0.94 -10.07
C ALA A 71 26.35 0.43 -9.35
N ARG A 72 27.29 0.72 -8.44
CA ARG A 72 28.67 1.11 -8.81
C ARG A 72 29.65 0.78 -7.70
#